data_AF-M1CKN8-F1
#
_entry.id   AF-M1CKN8-F1
#
_cell.length_a   1.000
_cell.length_b   1.000
_cell.length_c   1.000
_cell.angle_alpha   90.00
_cell.angle_beta   90.00
_cell.angle_gamma   90.00
#
_symmetry.space_group_name_H-M   'P 1'
#
loop_
_entity.id
_entity.type
_entity.pdbx_description
1 polymer ?
#
loop_
_entity_poly.entity_id
_entity_poly.type
_entity_poly.pdbx_seq_one_letter_code
_entity_poly.pdbx_strand_id
1 'polypeptide(L)'
;MDPSALKSPELQHFLNGSDMVKCLHLTNFCSAILDFLQQEKERAMINEMVGKLTSACWDKCITGTPGSKFSSSESNCLSNCAQRYMEMSLMIVKRFQSMQ
;
A
#
# COMPACT_ATOMS: atom_id res chain seq x y z
N MET A 1 -4.54 8.73 2.82
CA MET A 1 -5.71 7.83 2.72
C MET A 1 -6.83 8.44 3.49
N ASP A 2 -8.05 8.37 2.97
CA ASP A 2 -9.20 8.40 3.86
C ASP A 2 -9.19 7.06 4.63
N PRO A 3 -8.96 7.04 5.96
CA PRO A 3 -9.02 5.83 6.77
C PRO A 3 -10.40 5.17 6.72
N SER A 4 -11.40 5.87 6.19
CA SER A 4 -12.78 5.40 6.01
C SER A 4 -12.92 4.25 5.01
N ALA A 5 -11.97 4.06 4.08
CA ALA A 5 -12.02 2.94 3.13
C ALA A 5 -11.79 1.58 3.82
N LEU A 6 -11.00 1.52 4.90
CA LEU A 6 -10.84 0.32 5.74
C LEU A 6 -12.04 0.10 6.68
N LYS A 7 -12.85 1.15 6.87
CA LYS A 7 -14.09 1.16 7.65
C LYS A 7 -15.34 1.00 6.76
N SER A 8 -15.16 0.72 5.47
CA SER A 8 -16.31 0.53 4.60
C SER A 8 -17.15 -0.63 5.14
N PRO A 9 -18.47 -0.46 5.28
CA PRO A 9 -19.35 -1.53 5.74
C PRO A 9 -19.22 -2.76 4.86
N GLU A 10 -18.90 -2.59 3.58
CA GLU A 10 -18.66 -3.67 2.63
C GLU A 10 -17.42 -4.50 2.99
N LEU A 11 -16.28 -3.87 3.30
CA LEU A 11 -15.06 -4.58 3.68
C LEU A 11 -15.22 -5.29 5.04
N GLN A 12 -15.93 -4.66 5.99
CA GLN A 12 -16.23 -5.30 7.27
C GLN A 12 -17.26 -6.43 7.14
N HIS A 13 -18.24 -6.31 6.23
CA HIS A 13 -19.19 -7.40 5.94
C HIS A 13 -18.49 -8.62 5.32
N PHE A 14 -17.52 -8.40 4.43
CA PHE A 14 -16.69 -9.45 3.84
C PHE A 14 -15.69 -10.09 4.84
N LEU A 15 -15.13 -9.31 5.76
CA LEU A 15 -14.19 -9.80 6.80
C LEU A 15 -14.90 -10.46 7.99
N ASN A 16 -16.19 -10.18 8.19
CA ASN A 16 -17.01 -10.82 9.21
C ASN A 16 -17.35 -12.26 8.78
N GLY A 17 -16.39 -13.18 8.89
CA GLY A 17 -16.48 -14.64 9.14
C GLY A 17 -17.50 -15.52 8.42
N SER A 18 -18.75 -15.12 8.23
CA SER A 18 -19.85 -15.91 7.65
C SER A 18 -19.66 -16.27 6.18
N ASP A 19 -18.94 -15.47 5.40
CA ASP A 19 -18.68 -15.77 3.99
C ASP A 19 -17.39 -16.59 3.78
N MET A 20 -16.44 -16.53 4.72
CA MET A 20 -15.27 -17.43 4.74
C MET A 20 -15.68 -18.89 5.02
N VAL A 21 -16.69 -19.10 5.89
CA VAL A 21 -17.21 -20.44 6.21
C VAL A 21 -18.02 -21.03 5.05
N LYS A 22 -18.71 -20.20 4.24
CA LYS A 22 -19.42 -20.67 3.04
C LYS A 22 -18.48 -21.18 1.95
N CYS A 23 -17.25 -20.67 1.86
CA CYS A 23 -16.23 -21.17 0.93
C CYS A 23 -15.83 -22.64 1.19
N LEU A 24 -16.06 -23.19 2.38
CA LEU A 24 -15.71 -24.58 2.72
C LEU A 24 -16.55 -25.62 1.95
N HIS A 25 -17.69 -25.23 1.38
CA HIS A 25 -18.65 -26.17 0.78
C HIS A 25 -18.76 -26.14 -0.76
N LEU A 26 -18.09 -25.21 -1.46
CA LEU A 26 -18.18 -25.08 -2.92
C LEU A 26 -16.79 -24.86 -3.53
N THR A 27 -16.14 -25.95 -3.94
CA THR A 27 -14.78 -25.96 -4.53
C THR A 27 -14.60 -25.05 -5.75
N ASN A 28 -15.67 -24.75 -6.49
CA ASN A 28 -15.64 -23.89 -7.68
C ASN A 28 -15.70 -22.37 -7.38
N PHE A 29 -16.11 -21.96 -6.17
CA PHE A 29 -16.27 -20.55 -5.81
C PHE A 29 -15.02 -19.97 -5.10
N CYS A 30 -14.19 -20.83 -4.50
CA CYS A 30 -13.02 -20.44 -3.73
C CYS A 30 -11.90 -19.81 -4.58
N SER A 31 -11.68 -20.28 -5.83
CA SER A 31 -10.61 -19.73 -6.69
C SER A 31 -10.85 -18.26 -7.07
N ALA A 32 -12.05 -17.93 -7.55
CA ALA A 32 -12.38 -16.56 -7.94
C ALA A 32 -12.33 -15.57 -6.77
N ILE A 33 -12.71 -16.02 -5.56
CA ILE A 33 -12.57 -15.20 -4.35
C ILE A 33 -11.11 -15.02 -3.95
N LEU A 34 -10.30 -16.07 -3.99
CA LEU A 34 -8.87 -15.96 -3.66
C LEU A 34 -8.16 -15.02 -4.63
N ASP A 35 -8.46 -15.09 -5.93
CA ASP A 35 -7.92 -14.18 -6.94
C ASP A 35 -8.34 -12.73 -6.67
N PHE A 36 -9.62 -12.50 -6.37
CA PHE A 36 -10.13 -11.18 -6.01
C PHE A 36 -9.48 -10.63 -4.73
N LEU A 37 -9.37 -11.44 -3.68
CA LEU A 37 -8.73 -11.06 -2.43
C LEU A 37 -7.26 -10.73 -2.63
N GLN A 38 -6.55 -11.47 -3.47
CA GLN A 38 -5.15 -11.18 -3.77
C GLN A 38 -5.00 -9.83 -4.50
N GLN A 39 -5.85 -9.54 -5.48
CA GLN A 39 -5.85 -8.26 -6.19
C GLN A 39 -6.15 -7.08 -5.26
N GLU A 40 -7.16 -7.20 -4.39
CA GLU A 40 -7.52 -6.14 -3.44
C GLU A 40 -6.44 -5.95 -2.36
N LYS A 41 -5.79 -7.04 -1.93
CA LYS A 41 -4.62 -6.96 -1.05
C LYS A 41 -3.47 -6.20 -1.71
N GLU A 42 -3.14 -6.52 -2.95
CA GLU A 42 -2.08 -5.83 -3.71
C GLU A 42 -2.39 -4.34 -3.87
N ARG A 43 -3.64 -3.99 -4.21
CA ARG A 43 -4.09 -2.59 -4.28
C ARG A 43 -3.95 -1.86 -2.94
N ALA A 44 -4.38 -2.48 -1.85
CA ALA A 44 -4.27 -1.91 -0.51
C ALA A 44 -2.81 -1.66 -0.11
N MET A 45 -1.91 -2.63 -0.38
CA MET A 45 -0.48 -2.50 -0.11
C MET A 45 0.17 -1.38 -0.93
N ILE A 46 -0.13 -1.28 -2.23
CA ILE A 46 0.38 -0.20 -3.08
C ILE A 46 -0.10 1.16 -2.58
N ASN A 47 -1.38 1.27 -2.24
CA ASN A 47 -1.93 2.50 -1.70
C ASN A 47 -1.19 2.90 -0.42
N GLU A 48 -1.05 1.99 0.54
CA GLU A 48 -0.29 2.21 1.78
C GLU A 48 1.14 2.71 1.52
N MET A 49 1.82 2.04 0.59
CA MET A 49 3.18 2.40 0.18
C MET A 49 3.26 3.80 -0.42
N VAL A 50 2.32 4.18 -1.29
CA VAL A 50 2.25 5.54 -1.87
C VAL A 50 2.05 6.59 -0.78
N GLY A 51 1.20 6.32 0.22
CA GLY A 51 0.99 7.24 1.35
C GLY A 51 2.25 7.41 2.21
N LYS A 52 2.96 6.32 2.49
CA LYS A 52 4.24 6.35 3.22
C LYS A 52 5.32 7.11 2.46
N LEU A 53 5.45 6.85 1.16
CA LEU A 53 6.38 7.58 0.28
C LEU A 53 6.05 9.07 0.26
N THR A 54 4.76 9.40 0.08
CA THR A 54 4.30 10.79 0.01
C THR A 54 4.66 11.54 1.29
N SER A 55 4.27 11.02 2.47
CA SER A 55 4.59 11.66 3.76
C SER A 55 6.09 11.77 4.00
N ALA A 56 6.83 10.67 3.87
CA ALA A 56 8.27 10.65 4.14
C ALA A 56 9.07 11.56 3.20
N CYS A 57 8.71 11.63 1.92
CA CYS A 57 9.40 12.48 0.95
C CYS A 57 8.94 13.93 1.01
N TRP A 58 7.69 14.19 1.38
CA TRP A 58 7.22 15.54 1.62
C TRP A 58 8.02 16.22 2.74
N ASP A 59 8.12 15.57 3.90
CA ASP A 59 8.84 16.10 5.07
C ASP A 59 10.34 16.34 4.80
N LYS A 60 10.92 15.60 3.84
CA LYS A 60 12.34 15.71 3.49
C LYS A 60 12.61 16.75 2.40
N CYS A 61 11.73 16.85 1.42
CA CYS A 61 11.99 17.61 0.20
C CYS A 61 11.29 18.96 0.17
N ILE A 62 10.19 19.13 0.90
CA ILE A 62 9.38 20.35 0.90
C ILE A 62 9.57 21.07 2.24
N THR A 63 10.43 22.08 2.25
CA THR A 63 10.84 22.82 3.47
C THR A 63 10.05 24.11 3.71
N GLY A 64 9.21 24.50 2.74
CA GLY A 64 8.34 25.67 2.81
C GLY A 64 7.11 25.45 1.95
N THR A 65 6.30 26.50 1.77
CA THR A 65 5.13 26.43 0.89
C THR A 65 5.58 26.33 -0.57
N PRO A 66 5.31 25.23 -1.28
CA PRO A 66 5.68 25.12 -2.69
C PRO A 66 4.87 26.12 -3.53
N GLY A 67 5.45 26.54 -4.66
CA GLY A 67 4.78 27.40 -5.64
C GLY A 67 3.69 26.66 -6.41
N SER A 68 3.23 27.22 -7.53
CA SER A 68 2.27 26.56 -8.44
C SER A 68 2.81 25.27 -9.08
N LYS A 69 4.13 25.04 -9.00
CA LYS A 69 4.85 23.86 -9.44
C LYS A 69 6.04 23.64 -8.52
N PHE A 70 6.52 22.40 -8.45
CA PHE A 70 7.80 22.11 -7.83
C PHE A 70 8.94 22.74 -8.62
N SER A 71 9.91 23.28 -7.91
CA SER A 71 11.21 23.65 -8.45
C SER A 71 11.95 22.42 -8.97
N SER A 72 13.00 22.65 -9.75
CA SER A 72 13.87 21.57 -10.24
C SER A 72 14.55 20.82 -9.09
N SER A 73 14.94 21.52 -8.03
CA SER A 73 15.53 20.90 -6.83
C SER A 73 14.54 20.05 -6.06
N GLU A 74 13.30 20.51 -5.87
CA GLU A 74 12.24 19.74 -5.20
C GLU A 74 11.88 18.49 -6.02
N SER A 75 11.70 18.64 -7.34
CA SER A 75 11.39 17.51 -8.23
C SER A 75 12.48 16.44 -8.24
N ASN A 76 13.75 16.87 -8.26
CA ASN A 76 14.90 15.97 -8.15
C ASN A 76 14.97 15.30 -6.77
N CYS A 77 14.72 16.06 -5.69
CA CYS A 77 14.68 15.51 -4.34
C CYS A 77 13.59 14.44 -4.20
N LEU A 78 12.37 14.72 -4.66
CA LEU A 78 11.24 13.78 -4.59
C LEU A 78 11.52 12.49 -5.35
N SER A 79 12.06 12.59 -6.57
CA SER A 79 12.45 11.43 -7.38
C SER A 79 13.50 10.55 -6.67
N ASN A 80 14.55 11.19 -6.16
CA ASN A 80 15.61 10.49 -5.43
C ASN A 80 15.11 9.90 -4.11
N CYS A 81 14.29 10.64 -3.36
CA CYS A 81 13.73 10.17 -2.10
C CYS A 81 12.88 8.92 -2.30
N ALA A 82 11.97 8.95 -3.29
CA ALA A 82 11.10 7.81 -3.56
C ALA A 82 11.91 6.58 -3.97
N GLN A 83 12.88 6.75 -4.88
CA GLN A 83 13.76 5.66 -5.29
C GLN A 83 14.53 5.06 -4.11
N ARG A 84 15.18 5.89 -3.29
CA ARG A 84 15.97 5.42 -2.14
C ARG A 84 15.10 4.75 -1.08
N TYR A 85 13.92 5.28 -0.82
CA TYR A 85 12.98 4.67 0.13
C TYR A 85 12.58 3.26 -0.30
N MET A 86 12.28 3.07 -1.59
CA MET A 86 11.93 1.75 -2.14
C MET A 86 13.11 0.78 -2.09
N GLU A 87 14.30 1.22 -2.49
CA GLU A 87 15.53 0.42 -2.44
C GLU A 87 15.84 -0.06 -1.02
N MET A 88 15.77 0.85 -0.03
CA MET A 88 15.99 0.52 1.37
C MET A 88 14.92 -0.43 1.92
N SER A 89 13.65 -0.17 1.61
CA SER A 89 12.54 -1.03 2.05
C SER A 89 12.72 -2.45 1.54
N LEU A 90 13.10 -2.63 0.27
CA LEU A 90 13.37 -3.94 -0.31
C LEU A 90 14.60 -4.61 0.33
N MET A 91 15.67 -3.85 0.59
CA MET A 91 16.85 -4.37 1.27
C MET A 91 16.51 -4.90 2.67
N ILE A 92 15.70 -4.17 3.43
CA ILE A 92 15.25 -4.57 4.77
C ILE A 92 14.46 -5.88 4.69
N VAL A 93 13.48 -5.97 3.78
CA VAL A 93 12.68 -7.19 3.58
C VAL A 93 13.56 -8.38 3.24
N LYS A 94 14.50 -8.22 2.30
CA LYS A 94 15.46 -9.28 1.92
C LYS A 94 16.31 -9.74 3.09
N ARG A 95 16.73 -8.83 3.97
CA ARG A 95 17.51 -9.17 5.17
C ARG A 95 16.69 -9.99 6.15
N PHE A 96 15.43 -9.61 6.40
CA PHE A 96 14.54 -10.41 7.25
C PHE A 96 14.26 -11.80 6.68
N GLN A 97 14.12 -11.93 5.35
CA GLN A 97 13.96 -13.22 4.70
C GLN A 97 15.22 -14.10 4.81
N SER A 98 16.42 -13.51 4.77
CA SER A 98 17.68 -14.26 4.93
C SER A 98 17.98 -14.72 6.37
N MET A 99 17.20 -14.25 7.35
CA MET A 99 17.34 -14.62 8.76
C MET A 99 16.36 -15.74 9.19
N GLN A 100 15.40 -16.11 8.33
CA GLN A 100 14.54 -17.29 8.47
C GLN A 100 15.19 -18.50 7.80
#